data_AF-A0A6A3VME1-F1
#
_entry.id   AF-A0A6A3VME1-F1
#
_cell.length_a   1.000
_cell.length_b   1.000
_cell.length_c   1.000
_cell.angle_alpha   90.00
_cell.angle_beta   90.00
_cell.angle_gamma   90.00
#
_symmetry.space_group_name_H-M   'P 1'
#
loop_
_entity.id
_entity.type
_entity.pdbx_description
1 polymer ?
#
loop_
_entity_poly.entity_id
_entity_poly.type
_entity_poly.pdbx_seq_one_letter_code
_entity_poly.pdbx_strand_id
1 'polypeptide(L)'
;MREDYPRLYEGSYGPTPRALDAATTVSGAFFYFVQPRLWEDIADASNEYFEEMIDERVGGRYSKQVAREKKTPNYKKSTREAIKAALIETPDVTAREL
;
A
#
# COMPACT_ATOMS: atom_id res chain seq x y z
N MET A 1 -34.42 -10.24 21.06
CA MET A 1 -33.20 -10.55 20.27
C MET A 1 -33.36 -11.79 19.39
N ARG A 2 -33.82 -12.95 19.91
CA ARG A 2 -34.04 -14.18 19.10
C ARG A 2 -35.26 -14.12 18.17
N GLU A 3 -36.35 -13.48 18.59
CA GLU A 3 -37.52 -13.26 17.73
C GLU A 3 -37.24 -12.22 16.62
N ASP A 4 -36.29 -11.32 16.86
CA ASP A 4 -35.95 -10.23 15.93
C ASP A 4 -35.01 -10.68 14.80
N TYR A 5 -34.23 -11.76 14.99
CA TYR A 5 -33.25 -12.25 14.01
C TYR A 5 -33.22 -13.78 13.90
N PRO A 6 -34.29 -14.41 13.39
CA PRO A 6 -34.43 -15.87 13.32
C PRO A 6 -33.48 -16.57 12.32
N ARG A 7 -32.65 -15.81 11.58
CA ARG A 7 -31.71 -16.33 10.57
C ARG A 7 -30.25 -16.29 11.00
N LEU A 8 -29.97 -15.98 12.27
CA LEU A 8 -28.60 -16.00 12.77
C LEU A 8 -28.10 -17.44 12.86
N TYR A 9 -26.82 -17.63 12.51
CA TYR A 9 -26.15 -18.91 12.59
C TYR A 9 -26.11 -19.40 14.05
N GLU A 10 -26.66 -20.60 14.29
CA GLU A 10 -26.76 -21.21 15.64
C GLU A 10 -25.64 -22.23 15.93
N GLY A 11 -24.74 -22.44 14.98
CA GLY A 11 -23.62 -23.36 15.15
C GLY A 11 -22.50 -22.80 16.02
N SER A 12 -21.45 -23.60 16.19
CA SER A 12 -20.26 -23.19 16.94
C SER A 12 -19.63 -21.94 16.31
N TYR A 13 -19.44 -20.91 17.12
CA TYR A 13 -18.80 -19.66 16.73
C TYR A 13 -17.47 -19.51 17.45
N GLY A 14 -16.57 -18.74 16.87
CA GLY A 14 -15.25 -18.46 17.45
C GLY A 14 -14.09 -18.87 16.54
N PRO A 15 -12.85 -18.63 16.98
CA PRO A 15 -11.67 -18.93 16.19
C PRO A 15 -11.52 -20.44 15.96
N THR A 16 -11.03 -20.82 14.79
CA THR A 16 -10.68 -22.21 14.50
C THR A 16 -9.53 -22.67 15.40
N PRO A 17 -9.34 -23.98 15.62
CA PRO A 17 -8.20 -24.49 16.38
C PRO A 17 -6.84 -23.97 15.87
N ARG A 18 -6.70 -23.79 14.55
CA ARG A 18 -5.50 -23.21 13.94
C ARG A 18 -5.30 -21.73 14.28
N ALA A 19 -6.37 -20.95 14.29
CA ALA A 19 -6.31 -19.55 14.70
C ALA A 19 -5.96 -19.42 16.20
N LEU A 20 -6.48 -20.31 17.05
CA LEU A 20 -6.12 -20.37 18.47
C LEU A 20 -4.65 -20.73 18.68
N ASP A 21 -4.14 -21.71 17.92
CA ASP A 21 -2.73 -22.14 17.98
C ASP A 21 -1.78 -21.01 17.54
N ALA A 22 -2.10 -20.31 16.45
CA ALA A 22 -1.34 -19.16 16.01
C ALA A 22 -1.40 -17.99 17.03
N ALA A 23 -2.53 -17.82 17.71
CA ALA A 23 -2.72 -16.78 18.71
C ALA A 23 -2.01 -17.02 20.05
N THR A 24 -1.23 -18.10 20.18
CA THR A 24 -0.32 -18.31 21.32
C THR A 24 0.73 -17.19 21.45
N THR A 25 0.96 -16.43 20.38
CA THR A 25 1.75 -15.19 20.39
C THR A 25 1.03 -14.08 19.64
N VAL A 26 1.32 -12.81 19.98
CA VAL A 26 0.76 -11.65 19.28
C VAL A 26 1.16 -11.65 17.80
N SER A 27 2.42 -11.95 17.52
CA SER A 27 2.92 -12.05 16.14
C SER A 27 2.29 -13.21 15.37
N GLY A 28 2.08 -14.37 16.01
CA GLY A 28 1.41 -15.50 15.37
C GLY A 28 -0.04 -15.19 15.01
N ALA A 29 -0.79 -14.49 15.90
CA ALA A 29 -2.14 -14.03 15.58
C ALA A 29 -2.15 -13.08 14.36
N PHE A 30 -1.17 -12.18 14.28
CA PHE A 30 -1.04 -11.25 13.16
C PHE A 30 -0.69 -11.98 11.85
N PHE A 31 0.38 -12.78 11.83
CA PHE A 31 0.83 -13.48 10.63
C PHE A 31 -0.11 -14.60 10.18
N TYR A 32 -1.02 -15.07 11.04
CA TYR A 32 -2.09 -15.97 10.64
C TYR A 32 -2.97 -15.37 9.52
N PHE A 33 -3.27 -14.07 9.64
CA PHE A 33 -4.04 -13.33 8.63
C PHE A 33 -3.14 -12.68 7.58
N VAL A 34 -1.97 -12.19 8.00
CA VAL A 34 -1.07 -11.41 7.15
C VAL A 34 0.08 -12.28 6.64
N GLN A 35 -0.29 -13.25 5.79
CA GLN A 35 0.62 -14.26 5.26
C GLN A 35 1.60 -13.65 4.23
N PRO A 36 2.79 -14.26 4.00
CA PRO A 36 3.78 -13.78 3.03
C PRO A 36 3.19 -13.41 1.67
N ARG A 37 2.27 -14.24 1.15
CA ARG A 37 1.60 -13.99 -0.13
C ARG A 37 0.79 -12.69 -0.16
N LEU A 38 0.16 -12.31 0.95
CA LEU A 38 -0.57 -11.03 1.02
C LEU A 38 0.39 -9.85 0.86
N TRP A 39 1.59 -9.93 1.41
CA TRP A 39 2.61 -8.88 1.26
C TRP A 39 3.12 -8.80 -0.18
N GLU A 40 3.28 -9.94 -0.85
CA GLU A 40 3.60 -10.00 -2.29
C GLU A 40 2.51 -9.32 -3.10
N ASP A 41 1.24 -9.70 -2.88
CA ASP A 41 0.09 -9.10 -3.58
C ASP A 41 -0.01 -7.58 -3.34
N ILE A 42 0.29 -7.11 -2.12
CA ILE A 42 0.31 -5.66 -1.80
C ILE A 42 1.45 -4.95 -2.52
N ALA A 43 2.65 -5.54 -2.56
CA ALA A 43 3.80 -4.97 -3.24
C ALA A 43 3.51 -4.82 -4.74
N ASP A 44 3.03 -5.88 -5.38
CA ASP A 44 2.68 -5.89 -6.80
C ASP A 44 1.62 -4.82 -7.13
N ALA A 45 0.52 -4.78 -6.36
CA ALA A 45 -0.53 -3.78 -6.56
C ALA A 45 -0.04 -2.34 -6.31
N SER A 46 0.90 -2.15 -5.38
CA SER A 46 1.49 -0.83 -5.10
C SER A 46 2.37 -0.35 -6.25
N ASN A 47 3.13 -1.26 -6.87
CA ASN A 47 3.98 -0.96 -8.03
C ASN A 47 3.12 -0.69 -9.28
N GLU A 48 2.08 -1.50 -9.52
CA GLU A 48 1.10 -1.26 -10.60
C GLU A 48 0.46 0.13 -10.45
N TYR A 49 -0.03 0.47 -9.25
CA TYR A 49 -0.55 1.80 -8.98
C TYR A 49 0.50 2.91 -9.17
N PHE A 50 1.77 2.64 -8.84
CA PHE A 50 2.83 3.62 -9.07
C PHE A 50 2.99 3.94 -10.56
N GLU A 51 3.01 2.90 -11.41
CA GLU A 51 3.13 3.01 -12.86
C GLU A 51 1.93 3.76 -13.47
N GLU A 52 0.71 3.36 -13.11
CA GLU A 52 -0.53 4.01 -13.58
C GLU A 52 -0.55 5.51 -13.27
N MET A 53 0.04 5.89 -12.13
CA MET A 53 0.02 7.27 -11.63
C MET A 53 1.24 8.10 -12.04
N ILE A 54 2.12 7.61 -12.92
CA ILE A 54 3.35 8.33 -13.30
C ILE A 54 3.04 9.73 -13.84
N ASP A 55 2.09 9.87 -14.76
CA ASP A 55 1.84 11.15 -15.41
C ASP A 55 1.25 12.19 -14.43
N GLU A 56 0.38 11.76 -13.51
CA GLU A 56 -0.12 12.61 -12.43
C GLU A 56 1.03 13.04 -11.51
N ARG A 57 1.90 12.11 -11.11
CA ARG A 57 3.07 12.38 -10.27
C ARG A 57 4.03 13.35 -10.94
N VAL A 58 4.25 13.23 -12.25
CA VAL A 58 5.04 14.20 -13.05
C VAL A 58 4.40 15.58 -12.97
N GLY A 59 3.09 15.69 -13.17
CA GLY A 59 2.37 16.95 -13.09
C GLY A 59 2.46 17.60 -11.70
N GLY A 60 2.26 16.82 -10.65
CA GLY A 60 2.36 17.26 -9.26
C GLY A 60 3.77 17.70 -8.88
N ARG A 61 4.80 16.92 -9.24
CA ARG A 61 6.21 17.27 -9.01
C ARG A 61 6.57 18.54 -9.77
N TYR A 62 6.27 18.64 -11.06
CA TYR A 62 6.57 19.81 -11.88
C TYR A 62 5.95 21.09 -11.29
N SER A 63 4.68 21.04 -10.89
CA SER A 63 3.99 22.19 -10.29
C SER A 63 4.65 22.65 -8.98
N LYS A 64 5.07 21.70 -8.13
CA LYS A 64 5.83 22.01 -6.90
C LYS A 64 7.18 22.65 -7.22
N GLN A 65 7.89 22.18 -8.25
CA GLN A 65 9.17 22.74 -8.67
C GLN A 65 9.02 24.17 -9.23
N VAL A 66 7.99 24.43 -10.05
CA VAL A 66 7.66 25.79 -10.53
C VAL A 66 7.40 26.74 -9.36
N ALA A 67 6.63 26.30 -8.36
CA ALA A 67 6.38 27.12 -7.17
C ALA A 67 7.66 27.40 -6.37
N ARG A 68 8.59 26.43 -6.31
CA ARG A 68 9.87 26.57 -5.61
C ARG A 68 10.84 27.51 -6.31
N GLU A 69 10.93 27.42 -7.64
CA GLU A 69 11.77 28.30 -8.48
C GLU A 69 11.39 29.78 -8.29
N LYS A 70 10.09 30.08 -8.21
CA LYS A 70 9.62 31.45 -7.92
C LYS A 70 10.05 31.99 -6.55
N LYS A 71 10.26 31.12 -5.56
CA LYS A 71 10.57 31.50 -4.17
C LYS A 71 12.06 31.45 -3.86
N THR A 72 12.84 30.73 -4.65
CA THR A 72 14.22 30.37 -4.32
C THR A 72 15.16 30.77 -5.47
N PRO A 73 16.00 31.82 -5.31
CA PRO A 73 16.77 32.40 -6.41
C PRO A 73 17.69 31.43 -7.16
N ASN A 74 18.21 30.40 -6.48
CA ASN A 74 19.17 29.45 -7.05
C ASN A 74 18.54 28.10 -7.44
N TYR A 75 17.21 27.96 -7.32
CA TYR A 75 16.54 26.72 -7.68
C TYR A 75 16.02 26.79 -9.10
N LYS A 76 16.40 25.83 -9.94
CA LYS A 76 15.87 25.68 -11.30
C LYS A 76 15.01 24.42 -11.39
N LYS A 77 13.83 24.55 -11.99
CA LYS A 77 12.95 23.38 -12.22
C LYS A 77 13.53 22.44 -13.28
N SER A 78 13.29 21.14 -13.11
CA SER A 78 13.53 20.11 -14.11
C SER A 78 12.43 20.11 -15.17
N THR A 79 12.72 19.53 -16.35
CA THR A 79 11.68 19.29 -17.37
C THR A 79 10.76 18.15 -16.94
N ARG A 80 9.58 18.03 -17.56
CA ARG A 80 8.64 16.94 -17.27
C ARG A 80 9.21 15.58 -17.65
N GLU A 81 9.97 15.53 -18.74
CA GLU A 81 10.64 14.34 -19.26
C GLU A 81 11.73 13.87 -18.29
N ALA A 82 12.51 14.80 -17.74
CA ALA A 82 13.51 14.48 -16.73
C ALA A 82 12.88 13.99 -15.43
N ILE A 83 11.74 14.58 -15.02
CA ILE A 83 10.98 14.11 -13.85
C ILE A 83 10.40 12.72 -14.10
N LYS A 84 9.89 12.44 -15.31
CA LYS A 84 9.34 11.15 -15.70
C LYS A 84 10.43 10.08 -15.74
N ALA A 85 11.58 10.35 -16.35
CA ALA A 85 12.72 9.45 -16.37
C ALA A 85 13.16 9.08 -14.95
N ALA A 86 13.32 10.07 -14.07
CA ALA A 86 13.67 9.83 -12.67
C ALA A 86 12.60 9.06 -11.87
N LEU A 87 11.33 9.12 -12.28
CA LEU A 87 10.26 8.31 -11.68
C LEU A 87 10.32 6.85 -12.17
N ILE A 88 10.58 6.63 -13.46
CA ILE A 88 10.72 5.29 -14.05
C ILE A 88 11.95 4.56 -13.49
N GLU A 89 13.02 5.29 -13.15
CA GLU A 89 14.20 4.71 -12.49
C GLU A 89 13.98 4.36 -11.01
N THR A 90 12.81 4.66 -10.44
CA THR A 90 12.51 4.29 -9.05
C THR A 90 12.34 2.77 -8.97
N PRO A 91 13.08 2.07 -8.10
CA PRO A 91 12.93 0.63 -7.96
C PRO A 91 11.56 0.27 -7.38
N ASP A 92 11.06 -0.88 -7.80
CA ASP A 92 9.84 -1.49 -7.26
C ASP A 92 9.99 -1.78 -5.77
N VAL A 93 8.89 -1.61 -5.03
CA VAL A 93 8.79 -2.04 -3.64
C VAL A 93 8.62 -3.55 -3.61
N THR A 94 9.34 -4.21 -2.72
CA THR A 94 9.22 -5.65 -2.48
C THR A 94 8.43 -5.94 -1.20
N ALA A 95 7.85 -7.13 -1.11
CA ALA A 95 7.13 -7.59 0.09
C ALA A 95 7.97 -7.51 1.38
N ARG A 96 9.31 -7.55 1.27
CA ARG A 96 10.24 -7.46 2.41
C ARG A 96 10.40 -6.02 2.93
N GLU A 97 10.10 -5.04 2.10
CA GLU A 97 10.20 -3.61 2.43
C GLU A 97 8.88 -3.05 2.99
N LEU A 98 7.82 -3.86 3.00
CA LEU A 98 6.56 -3.61 3.71
C LEU A 98 6.68 -3.98 5.19
#